data_AF-A0A931ZKE0-F1
#
_entry.id   AF-A0A931ZKE0-F1
#
_cell.length_a   1.000
_cell.length_b   1.000
_cell.length_c   1.000
_cell.angle_alpha   90.00
_cell.angle_beta   90.00
_cell.angle_gamma   90.00
#
_symmetry.space_group_name_H-M   'P 1'
#
loop_
_entity.id
_entity.type
_entity.pdbx_description
1 polymer ?
#
loop_
_entity_poly.entity_id
_entity_poly.type
_entity_poly.pdbx_seq_one_letter_code
_entity_poly.pdbx_strand_id
1 'polypeptide(L)'
;MKWEILPSKSNDLTEQLLMNRGINTLKERTKFFHPKISDYKKNLEIPGIGKAVKRIQRAIQNNELIVVYGDYDADGICASTIVYKGLTSLGAKVLPYIPHREKEGYGLSRIGLEFAKVSHATVVISVDCGIVAFEQAKYAKEIGLDLIITDHHLAQDNLPEAFAIVHSTKMCGAAVAWCLLREMIKKDLQKELLQFVAIATVCDLIPLIGLGRAFVFEGLKVLNQTTNLGLSKLINEANINLGSISSFEIGFVIGPRLNAIGRLGYAMDSLRLLCTKDPIKAARLAQLLCEKNNMRQQMTTIAVEQAKTLIDVSKKIHVLYSHEWSTGIIGLIAGRITEEYFRPTIAISVGNVISKGSARSIDGINIVEVIRKQKDLLIDVGGHPGAAGFTIESKHIEIFKNRLEKFVINFPTDLEKILIIDAEIKLNKLNKDLVKDIQQFEPFGIGNLRPIFVTKDMKVSNIRTVGNGKHLKFKVEGIDAIAFNMGEWITLLKADQLINLAYYLEINRFNGLENLQLKVKDIQIV
;
A
#
# COMPACT_ATOMS: atom_id res chain seq x y z
N MET A 1 11.02 14.59 17.64
CA MET A 1 9.80 13.83 18.01
C MET A 1 9.86 13.48 19.48
N LYS A 2 8.75 13.17 20.16
CA LYS A 2 8.81 12.60 21.51
C LYS A 2 9.17 11.12 21.40
N TRP A 3 10.22 10.69 22.09
CA TRP A 3 10.64 9.29 22.10
C TRP A 3 9.95 8.54 23.23
N GLU A 4 9.31 7.43 22.91
CA GLU A 4 8.73 6.52 23.89
C GLU A 4 9.46 5.19 23.78
N ILE A 5 10.31 4.90 24.78
CA ILE A 5 11.11 3.69 24.81
C ILE A 5 10.29 2.59 25.48
N LEU A 6 10.08 1.48 24.77
CA LEU A 6 9.37 0.33 25.31
C LEU A 6 10.13 -0.27 26.51
N PRO A 7 9.42 -0.73 27.56
CA PRO A 7 10.07 -1.31 28.73
C PRO A 7 10.94 -2.53 28.39
N SER A 8 12.13 -2.59 28.97
CA SER A 8 12.99 -3.78 28.88
C SER A 8 12.41 -4.92 29.71
N LYS A 9 12.20 -6.06 29.05
CA LYS A 9 11.62 -7.31 29.57
C LYS A 9 12.58 -8.50 29.45
N SER A 10 13.57 -8.44 28.56
CA SER A 10 14.62 -9.46 28.42
C SER A 10 15.98 -8.83 28.10
N ASN A 11 17.05 -9.53 28.50
CA ASN A 11 18.43 -9.21 28.12
C ASN A 11 18.80 -9.77 26.74
N ASP A 12 18.03 -10.72 26.21
CA ASP A 12 18.13 -11.15 24.81
C ASP A 12 17.27 -10.22 23.95
N LEU A 13 17.90 -9.50 23.03
CA LEU A 13 17.19 -8.58 22.16
C LEU A 13 16.17 -9.29 21.27
N THR A 14 16.44 -10.51 20.82
CA THR A 14 15.48 -11.27 19.99
C THR A 14 14.22 -11.56 20.80
N GLU A 15 14.39 -11.98 22.05
CA GLU A 15 13.27 -12.21 22.96
C GLU A 15 12.52 -10.90 23.28
N GLN A 16 13.24 -9.81 23.56
CA GLN A 16 12.66 -8.48 23.76
C GLN A 16 11.79 -8.06 22.58
N LEU A 17 12.28 -8.20 21.35
CA LEU A 17 11.57 -7.82 20.14
C LEU A 17 10.32 -8.68 19.88
N LEU A 18 10.35 -9.96 20.25
CA LEU A 18 9.19 -10.85 20.20
C LEU A 18 8.14 -10.44 21.24
N MET A 19 8.55 -10.17 22.48
CA MET A 19 7.66 -9.70 23.55
C MET A 19 7.02 -8.36 23.23
N ASN A 20 7.76 -7.43 22.60
CA ASN A 20 7.21 -6.15 22.10
C ASN A 20 6.11 -6.37 21.04
N ARG A 21 6.16 -7.50 20.31
CA ARG A 21 5.17 -7.91 19.31
C ARG A 21 4.06 -8.81 19.88
N GLY A 22 4.02 -8.99 21.20
CA GLY A 22 3.05 -9.85 21.88
C GLY A 22 3.27 -11.36 21.65
N ILE A 23 4.45 -11.76 21.20
CA ILE A 23 4.81 -13.16 20.97
C ILE A 23 5.52 -13.70 22.22
N ASN A 24 4.83 -14.54 22.99
CA ASN A 24 5.28 -14.95 24.33
C ASN A 24 5.49 -16.47 24.46
N THR A 25 5.05 -17.26 23.49
CA THR A 25 5.16 -18.72 23.54
C THR A 25 6.08 -19.27 22.45
N LEU A 26 6.68 -20.44 22.69
CA LEU A 26 7.50 -21.14 21.69
C LEU A 26 6.71 -21.45 20.40
N LYS A 27 5.41 -21.76 20.54
CA LYS A 27 4.51 -22.02 19.42
C LYS A 27 4.32 -20.77 18.56
N GLU A 28 4.06 -19.62 19.18
CA GLU A 28 3.94 -18.33 18.48
C GLU A 28 5.27 -17.93 17.83
N ARG A 29 6.40 -18.08 18.54
CA ARG A 29 7.74 -17.82 18.00
C ARG A 29 8.00 -18.64 16.74
N THR A 30 7.71 -19.95 16.79
CA THR A 30 7.87 -20.83 15.63
C THR A 30 7.00 -20.37 14.47
N LYS A 31 5.72 -20.07 14.75
CA LYS A 31 4.78 -19.59 13.74
C LYS A 31 5.17 -18.23 13.14
N PHE A 32 5.81 -17.36 13.92
CA PHE A 32 6.26 -16.05 13.48
C PHE A 32 7.48 -16.15 12.54
N PHE A 33 8.49 -16.95 12.89
CA PHE A 33 9.69 -17.10 12.06
C PHE A 33 9.50 -18.06 10.89
N HIS A 34 8.58 -19.01 11.00
CA HIS A 34 8.28 -20.00 9.95
C HIS A 34 6.78 -20.02 9.63
N PRO A 35 6.20 -18.89 9.19
CA PRO A 35 4.77 -18.81 8.95
C PRO A 35 4.41 -19.67 7.74
N LYS A 36 3.31 -20.42 7.86
CA LYS A 36 2.73 -21.21 6.78
C LYS A 36 1.29 -20.83 6.55
N ILE A 37 0.89 -20.66 5.28
CA ILE A 37 -0.50 -20.39 4.89
C ILE A 37 -1.42 -21.52 5.39
N SER A 38 -0.92 -22.76 5.38
CA SER A 38 -1.64 -23.94 5.87
C SER A 38 -2.04 -23.88 7.35
N ASP A 39 -1.43 -23.01 8.16
CA ASP A 39 -1.74 -22.85 9.57
C ASP A 39 -2.99 -21.98 9.83
N TYR A 40 -3.62 -21.49 8.77
CA TYR A 40 -4.76 -20.57 8.81
C TYR A 40 -5.98 -21.11 8.04
N LYS A 41 -6.20 -22.44 8.04
CA LYS A 41 -7.29 -23.10 7.28
C LYS A 41 -8.67 -22.44 7.45
N LYS A 42 -9.05 -22.08 8.69
CA LYS A 42 -10.33 -21.41 8.96
C LYS A 42 -10.46 -20.04 8.28
N ASN A 43 -9.36 -19.30 8.12
CA ASN A 43 -9.37 -18.02 7.40
C ASN A 43 -9.52 -18.19 5.88
N LEU A 44 -9.10 -19.35 5.39
CA LEU A 44 -9.08 -19.74 3.99
C LEU A 44 -10.42 -20.35 3.53
N GLU A 45 -11.32 -20.64 4.46
CA GLU A 45 -12.70 -21.11 4.24
C GLU A 45 -13.63 -19.88 4.15
N ILE A 46 -13.70 -19.28 2.97
CA ILE A 46 -14.52 -18.08 2.74
C ILE A 46 -15.93 -18.52 2.29
N PRO A 47 -17.00 -18.05 2.96
CA PRO A 47 -18.36 -18.30 2.51
C PRO A 47 -18.57 -17.90 1.05
N GLY A 48 -19.45 -18.60 0.35
CA GLY A 48 -19.79 -18.33 -1.04
C GLY A 48 -18.84 -18.92 -2.09
N ILE A 49 -17.61 -19.33 -1.74
CA ILE A 49 -16.67 -19.99 -2.68
C ILE A 49 -17.35 -21.16 -3.39
N GLY A 50 -18.02 -22.05 -2.65
CA GLY A 50 -18.69 -23.22 -3.23
C GLY A 50 -19.76 -22.86 -4.27
N LYS A 51 -20.53 -21.78 -4.07
CA LYS A 51 -21.55 -21.31 -5.02
C LYS A 51 -20.89 -20.68 -6.25
N ALA A 52 -19.86 -19.87 -6.06
CA ALA A 52 -19.09 -19.24 -7.13
C ALA A 52 -18.39 -20.29 -8.02
N VAL A 53 -17.68 -21.25 -7.41
CA VAL A 53 -16.97 -22.33 -8.12
C VAL A 53 -17.91 -23.13 -9.02
N LYS A 54 -19.08 -23.54 -8.50
CA LYS A 54 -20.08 -24.27 -9.31
C LYS A 54 -20.52 -23.46 -10.54
N ARG A 55 -20.70 -22.15 -10.38
CA ARG A 55 -21.11 -21.27 -11.49
C ARG A 55 -20.01 -21.07 -12.52
N ILE A 56 -18.77 -20.93 -12.08
CA ILE A 56 -17.59 -20.83 -12.92
C ILE A 56 -17.41 -22.14 -13.71
N GLN A 57 -17.52 -23.30 -13.05
CA GLN A 57 -17.45 -24.60 -13.71
C GLN A 57 -18.53 -24.76 -14.79
N ARG A 58 -19.78 -24.34 -14.50
CA ARG A 58 -20.86 -24.31 -15.50
C ARG A 58 -20.52 -23.42 -16.69
N ALA A 59 -19.98 -22.21 -16.44
CA ALA A 59 -19.57 -21.32 -17.52
C ALA A 59 -18.49 -21.96 -18.41
N ILE A 60 -17.50 -22.61 -17.80
CA ILE A 60 -16.43 -23.31 -18.54
C ILE A 60 -17.01 -24.45 -19.38
N GLN A 61 -17.85 -25.30 -18.79
CA GLN A 61 -18.49 -26.44 -19.49
C GLN A 61 -19.36 -25.98 -20.67
N ASN A 62 -20.09 -24.89 -20.50
CA ASN A 62 -20.96 -24.32 -21.52
C ASN A 62 -20.22 -23.40 -22.51
N ASN A 63 -18.89 -23.26 -22.37
CA ASN A 63 -18.07 -22.36 -23.19
C ASN A 63 -18.57 -20.90 -23.18
N GLU A 64 -19.15 -20.49 -22.05
CA GLU A 64 -19.64 -19.15 -21.77
C GLU A 64 -18.46 -18.17 -21.63
N LEU A 65 -18.67 -16.93 -22.05
CA LEU A 65 -17.68 -15.87 -21.84
C LEU A 65 -17.80 -15.32 -20.41
N ILE A 66 -16.65 -15.28 -19.71
CA ILE A 66 -16.50 -14.70 -18.38
C ILE A 66 -15.74 -13.37 -18.49
N VAL A 67 -16.30 -12.31 -17.91
CA VAL A 67 -15.57 -11.05 -17.72
C VAL A 67 -14.96 -11.01 -16.31
N VAL A 68 -13.66 -10.75 -16.23
CA VAL A 68 -12.97 -10.48 -14.96
C VAL A 68 -12.90 -8.96 -14.81
N TYR A 69 -13.66 -8.42 -13.88
CA TYR A 69 -13.75 -6.99 -13.60
C TYR A 69 -12.87 -6.67 -12.40
N GLY A 70 -11.76 -5.95 -12.58
CA GLY A 70 -10.87 -5.56 -11.48
C GLY A 70 -11.00 -4.13 -11.03
N ASP A 71 -10.14 -3.74 -10.09
CA ASP A 71 -9.85 -2.35 -9.75
C ASP A 71 -8.50 -1.90 -10.35
N TYR A 72 -8.27 -0.58 -10.40
CA TYR A 72 -7.13 0.04 -11.06
C TYR A 72 -5.86 0.12 -10.22
N ASP A 73 -5.89 -0.28 -8.95
CA ASP A 73 -4.72 -0.29 -8.08
C ASP A 73 -3.98 -1.64 -8.07
N ALA A 74 -2.89 -1.71 -7.31
CA ALA A 74 -2.03 -2.88 -7.31
C ALA A 74 -2.74 -4.14 -6.78
N ASP A 75 -3.69 -4.01 -5.86
CA ASP A 75 -4.46 -5.16 -5.36
C ASP A 75 -5.43 -5.64 -6.45
N GLY A 76 -6.27 -4.76 -6.97
CA GLY A 76 -7.19 -5.06 -8.08
C GLY A 76 -6.51 -5.63 -9.33
N ILE A 77 -5.34 -5.10 -9.70
CA ILE A 77 -4.54 -5.62 -10.82
C ILE A 77 -3.96 -7.01 -10.52
N CYS A 78 -3.47 -7.24 -9.30
CA CYS A 78 -2.98 -8.56 -8.89
C CYS A 78 -4.13 -9.58 -8.79
N ALA A 79 -5.27 -9.21 -8.23
CA ALA A 79 -6.47 -10.01 -8.15
C ALA A 79 -6.97 -10.39 -9.56
N SER A 80 -6.99 -9.42 -10.48
CA SER A 80 -7.35 -9.64 -11.88
C SER A 80 -6.38 -10.59 -12.57
N THR A 81 -5.08 -10.44 -12.32
CA THR A 81 -4.04 -11.33 -12.86
C THR A 81 -4.25 -12.77 -12.37
N ILE A 82 -4.54 -12.95 -11.08
CA ILE A 82 -4.80 -14.25 -10.46
C ILE A 82 -6.02 -14.90 -11.11
N VAL A 83 -7.13 -14.19 -11.22
CA VAL A 83 -8.35 -14.75 -11.80
C VAL A 83 -8.20 -15.02 -13.28
N TYR A 84 -7.65 -14.08 -14.05
CA TYR A 84 -7.43 -14.24 -15.48
C TYR A 84 -6.54 -15.44 -15.80
N LYS A 85 -5.37 -15.56 -15.14
CA LYS A 85 -4.44 -16.69 -15.36
C LYS A 85 -5.05 -18.00 -14.89
N GLY A 86 -5.71 -18.00 -13.73
CA GLY A 86 -6.36 -19.19 -13.19
C GLY A 86 -7.45 -19.72 -14.12
N LEU A 87 -8.40 -18.89 -14.52
CA LEU A 87 -9.48 -19.29 -15.44
C LEU A 87 -8.97 -19.68 -16.83
N THR A 88 -8.00 -18.95 -17.38
CA THR A 88 -7.39 -19.30 -18.67
C THR A 88 -6.71 -20.67 -18.61
N SER A 89 -6.07 -21.01 -17.48
CA SER A 89 -5.45 -22.33 -17.28
C SER A 89 -6.46 -23.48 -17.23
N LEU A 90 -7.73 -23.18 -16.95
CA LEU A 90 -8.85 -24.12 -16.93
C LEU A 90 -9.58 -24.20 -18.28
N GLY A 91 -9.11 -23.48 -19.31
CA GLY A 91 -9.72 -23.44 -20.63
C GLY A 91 -10.94 -22.51 -20.76
N ALA A 92 -11.17 -21.63 -19.79
CA ALA A 92 -12.26 -20.66 -19.85
C ALA A 92 -12.03 -19.61 -20.95
N LYS A 93 -13.12 -19.10 -21.53
CA LYS A 93 -13.10 -17.85 -22.32
C LYS A 93 -13.17 -16.67 -21.38
N VAL A 94 -12.11 -15.86 -21.33
CA VAL A 94 -11.98 -14.77 -20.36
C VAL A 94 -11.66 -13.45 -21.05
N LEU A 95 -12.39 -12.40 -20.71
CA LEU A 95 -12.05 -11.02 -21.04
C LEU A 95 -11.77 -10.23 -19.75
N PRO A 96 -10.60 -9.58 -19.61
CA PRO A 96 -10.35 -8.68 -18.50
C PRO A 96 -11.00 -7.32 -18.75
N TYR A 97 -11.44 -6.67 -17.68
CA TYR A 97 -11.91 -5.30 -17.65
C TYR A 97 -11.36 -4.59 -16.41
N ILE A 98 -10.85 -3.37 -16.59
CA ILE A 98 -10.38 -2.51 -15.49
C ILE A 98 -11.01 -1.12 -15.73
N PRO A 99 -11.77 -0.57 -14.75
CA PRO A 99 -12.46 0.69 -14.93
C PRO A 99 -11.50 1.87 -15.04
N HIS A 100 -11.93 2.91 -15.75
CA HIS A 100 -11.18 4.14 -15.85
C HIS A 100 -11.46 5.07 -14.66
N ARG A 101 -10.45 5.28 -13.80
CA ARG A 101 -10.54 6.08 -12.56
C ARG A 101 -11.26 7.42 -12.72
N GLU A 102 -10.95 8.18 -13.77
CA GLU A 102 -11.54 9.52 -13.97
C GLU A 102 -12.94 9.51 -14.59
N LYS A 103 -13.26 8.51 -15.43
CA LYS A 103 -14.52 8.47 -16.19
C LYS A 103 -15.61 7.71 -15.45
N GLU A 104 -15.22 6.65 -14.75
CA GLU A 104 -16.12 5.70 -14.10
C GLU A 104 -16.06 5.79 -12.58
N GLY A 105 -14.96 6.33 -12.04
CA GLY A 105 -14.70 6.34 -10.61
C GLY A 105 -14.17 5.00 -10.12
N TYR A 106 -14.39 4.74 -8.83
CA TYR A 106 -13.95 3.52 -8.15
C TYR A 106 -15.07 2.47 -8.12
N GLY A 107 -14.69 1.19 -8.28
CA GLY A 107 -15.58 0.04 -8.13
C GLY A 107 -16.35 -0.36 -9.39
N LEU A 108 -17.38 -1.19 -9.19
CA LEU A 108 -18.28 -1.63 -10.26
C LEU A 108 -19.04 -0.43 -10.85
N SER A 109 -19.00 -0.29 -12.18
CA SER A 109 -19.68 0.76 -12.93
C SER A 109 -20.74 0.16 -13.84
N ARG A 110 -21.77 0.96 -14.19
CA ARG A 110 -22.74 0.55 -15.23
C ARG A 110 -22.05 0.38 -16.59
N ILE A 111 -21.11 1.26 -16.93
CA ILE A 111 -20.34 1.22 -18.19
C ILE A 111 -19.63 -0.11 -18.37
N GLY A 112 -18.97 -0.63 -17.33
CA GLY A 112 -18.27 -1.90 -17.42
C GLY A 112 -19.20 -3.12 -17.42
N LEU A 113 -20.37 -3.04 -16.79
CA LEU A 113 -21.42 -4.07 -16.91
C LEU A 113 -22.04 -4.09 -18.32
N GLU A 114 -22.28 -2.92 -18.91
CA GLU A 114 -22.70 -2.78 -20.31
C GLU A 114 -21.64 -3.34 -21.26
N PHE A 115 -20.36 -3.07 -21.02
CA PHE A 115 -19.26 -3.68 -21.77
C PHE A 115 -19.32 -5.21 -21.72
N ALA A 116 -19.55 -5.80 -20.53
CA ALA A 116 -19.68 -7.24 -20.38
C ALA A 116 -20.86 -7.79 -21.18
N LYS A 117 -22.01 -7.10 -21.13
CA LYS A 117 -23.21 -7.48 -21.87
C LYS A 117 -23.02 -7.41 -23.39
N VAL A 118 -22.45 -6.31 -23.89
CA VAL A 118 -22.15 -6.10 -25.32
C VAL A 118 -21.11 -7.10 -25.82
N SER A 119 -20.19 -7.52 -24.96
CA SER A 119 -19.23 -8.59 -25.27
C SER A 119 -19.86 -9.99 -25.28
N HIS A 120 -21.17 -10.11 -25.01
CA HIS A 120 -21.90 -11.37 -24.86
C HIS A 120 -21.41 -12.24 -23.69
N ALA A 121 -20.90 -11.63 -22.62
CA ALA A 121 -20.61 -12.34 -21.39
C ALA A 121 -21.91 -12.74 -20.68
N THR A 122 -21.88 -13.86 -19.97
CA THR A 122 -22.97 -14.32 -19.10
C THR A 122 -22.59 -14.26 -17.62
N VAL A 123 -21.28 -14.18 -17.33
CA VAL A 123 -20.71 -14.10 -15.98
C VAL A 123 -19.78 -12.91 -15.89
N VAL A 124 -19.92 -12.14 -14.80
CA VAL A 124 -18.94 -11.14 -14.39
C VAL A 124 -18.38 -11.58 -13.03
N ILE A 125 -17.06 -11.65 -12.92
CA ILE A 125 -16.37 -11.85 -11.63
C ILE A 125 -15.70 -10.54 -11.27
N SER A 126 -16.25 -9.81 -10.31
CA SER A 126 -15.58 -8.63 -9.77
C SER A 126 -14.52 -9.05 -8.76
N VAL A 127 -13.35 -8.44 -8.85
CA VAL A 127 -12.22 -8.68 -7.96
C VAL A 127 -11.80 -7.38 -7.32
N ASP A 128 -11.58 -7.43 -6.01
CA ASP A 128 -11.21 -6.28 -5.19
C ASP A 128 -12.22 -5.13 -5.19
N CYS A 129 -13.46 -5.43 -5.59
CA CYS A 129 -14.54 -4.46 -5.59
C CYS A 129 -15.90 -5.14 -5.67
N GLY A 130 -16.93 -4.40 -5.25
CA GLY A 130 -18.34 -4.73 -5.47
C GLY A 130 -19.16 -4.96 -4.21
N ILE A 131 -18.55 -5.12 -3.02
CA ILE A 131 -19.29 -5.44 -1.78
C ILE A 131 -20.29 -4.35 -1.35
N VAL A 132 -20.11 -3.12 -1.83
CA VAL A 132 -21.03 -1.98 -1.60
C VAL A 132 -21.76 -1.53 -2.87
N ALA A 133 -21.66 -2.28 -3.97
CA ALA A 133 -22.19 -1.89 -5.28
C ALA A 133 -23.63 -2.41 -5.51
N PHE A 134 -24.56 -2.00 -4.63
CA PHE A 134 -25.96 -2.50 -4.63
C PHE A 134 -26.69 -2.23 -5.95
N GLU A 135 -26.65 -0.99 -6.43
CA GLU A 135 -27.32 -0.57 -7.67
C GLU A 135 -26.74 -1.29 -8.89
N GLN A 136 -25.42 -1.50 -8.91
CA GLN A 136 -24.74 -2.18 -10.01
C GLN A 136 -25.01 -3.69 -9.98
N ALA A 137 -25.09 -4.31 -8.81
CA ALA A 137 -25.45 -5.71 -8.69
C ALA A 137 -26.89 -5.98 -9.17
N LYS A 138 -27.83 -5.11 -8.78
CA LYS A 138 -29.21 -5.14 -9.29
C LYS A 138 -29.25 -4.96 -10.81
N TYR A 139 -28.54 -3.96 -11.33
CA TYR A 139 -28.47 -3.73 -12.77
C TYR A 139 -27.87 -4.91 -13.54
N ALA A 140 -26.81 -5.54 -13.01
CA ALA A 140 -26.22 -6.74 -13.61
C ALA A 140 -27.27 -7.86 -13.76
N LYS A 141 -28.10 -8.08 -12.73
CA LYS A 141 -29.21 -9.03 -12.78
C LYS A 141 -30.26 -8.65 -13.82
N GLU A 142 -30.66 -7.37 -13.88
CA GLU A 142 -31.64 -6.85 -14.85
C GLU A 142 -31.20 -7.09 -16.30
N ILE A 143 -29.91 -6.94 -16.60
CA ILE A 143 -29.36 -7.18 -17.94
C ILE A 143 -28.95 -8.65 -18.16
N GLY A 144 -29.25 -9.54 -17.22
CA GLY A 144 -29.04 -10.99 -17.35
C GLY A 144 -27.58 -11.44 -17.21
N LEU A 145 -26.78 -10.77 -16.38
CA LEU A 145 -25.43 -11.18 -16.01
C LEU A 145 -25.43 -11.84 -14.63
N ASP A 146 -24.81 -13.01 -14.52
CA ASP A 146 -24.51 -13.61 -13.22
C ASP A 146 -23.26 -12.93 -12.64
N LEU A 147 -23.47 -12.03 -11.67
CA LEU A 147 -22.40 -11.34 -10.96
C LEU A 147 -21.87 -12.18 -9.80
N ILE A 148 -20.56 -12.47 -9.80
CA ILE A 148 -19.82 -13.05 -8.68
C ILE A 148 -18.92 -11.96 -8.10
N ILE A 149 -19.10 -11.61 -6.84
CA ILE A 149 -18.31 -10.57 -6.17
C ILE A 149 -17.21 -11.24 -5.34
N THR A 150 -15.96 -10.83 -5.55
CA THR A 150 -14.82 -11.18 -4.70
C THR A 150 -14.19 -9.91 -4.16
N ASP A 151 -14.23 -9.71 -2.84
CA ASP A 151 -13.90 -8.43 -2.23
C ASP A 151 -13.42 -8.59 -0.78
N HIS A 152 -12.76 -7.57 -0.24
CA HIS A 152 -12.25 -7.51 1.13
C HIS A 152 -12.62 -6.22 1.87
N HIS A 153 -13.16 -5.22 1.18
CA HIS A 153 -13.56 -3.94 1.79
C HIS A 153 -14.62 -4.11 2.87
N LEU A 154 -14.78 -3.11 3.75
CA LEU A 154 -15.83 -3.14 4.76
C LEU A 154 -17.23 -3.17 4.11
N ALA A 155 -18.00 -4.22 4.42
CA ALA A 155 -19.38 -4.35 3.97
C ALA A 155 -20.31 -3.43 4.79
N GLN A 156 -21.47 -3.12 4.23
CA GLN A 156 -22.58 -2.52 4.97
C GLN A 156 -23.44 -3.61 5.62
N ASP A 157 -24.48 -3.23 6.36
CA ASP A 157 -25.38 -4.18 7.05
C ASP A 157 -26.07 -5.14 6.09
N ASN A 158 -26.38 -4.68 4.87
CA ASN A 158 -26.93 -5.49 3.79
C ASN A 158 -25.84 -5.84 2.77
N LEU A 159 -26.06 -6.93 2.02
CA LEU A 159 -25.19 -7.35 0.94
C LEU A 159 -25.84 -7.11 -0.43
N PRO A 160 -25.06 -6.81 -1.49
CA PRO A 160 -25.56 -6.60 -2.84
C PRO A 160 -26.22 -7.87 -3.41
N GLU A 161 -27.20 -7.71 -4.29
CA GLU A 161 -27.90 -8.83 -4.91
C GLU A 161 -27.05 -9.45 -6.05
N ALA A 162 -26.08 -10.29 -5.67
CA ALA A 162 -25.19 -10.98 -6.59
C ALA A 162 -25.48 -12.49 -6.65
N PHE A 163 -25.08 -13.15 -7.76
CA PHE A 163 -25.17 -14.60 -7.88
C PHE A 163 -24.37 -15.28 -6.75
N ALA A 164 -23.15 -14.81 -6.48
CA ALA A 164 -22.36 -15.26 -5.33
C ALA A 164 -21.52 -14.11 -4.78
N ILE A 165 -21.25 -14.13 -3.48
CA ILE A 165 -20.36 -13.20 -2.80
C ILE A 165 -19.31 -14.02 -2.06
N VAL A 166 -18.04 -13.73 -2.34
CA VAL A 166 -16.86 -14.29 -1.68
C VAL A 166 -16.12 -13.14 -1.02
N HIS A 167 -16.34 -12.97 0.28
CA HIS A 167 -15.90 -11.77 0.99
C HIS A 167 -15.15 -12.09 2.28
N SER A 168 -14.04 -11.41 2.51
CA SER A 168 -13.26 -11.52 3.76
C SER A 168 -12.43 -10.28 4.01
N THR A 169 -12.60 -9.65 5.17
CA THR A 169 -11.80 -8.51 5.63
C THR A 169 -10.45 -8.90 6.23
N LYS A 170 -10.10 -10.19 6.23
CA LYS A 170 -8.89 -10.73 6.89
C LYS A 170 -7.65 -10.75 5.98
N MET A 171 -7.80 -10.37 4.72
CA MET A 171 -6.79 -10.43 3.67
C MET A 171 -7.12 -9.41 2.57
N CYS A 172 -6.22 -9.17 1.63
CA CYS A 172 -6.45 -8.29 0.47
C CYS A 172 -7.33 -8.97 -0.60
N GLY A 173 -7.85 -8.21 -1.56
CA GLY A 173 -8.68 -8.68 -2.67
C GLY A 173 -8.01 -9.79 -3.49
N ALA A 174 -6.71 -9.67 -3.78
CA ALA A 174 -5.93 -10.67 -4.48
C ALA A 174 -5.85 -12.01 -3.73
N ALA A 175 -5.80 -11.98 -2.40
CA ALA A 175 -5.82 -13.19 -1.58
C ALA A 175 -7.21 -13.85 -1.59
N VAL A 176 -8.29 -13.07 -1.60
CA VAL A 176 -9.66 -13.57 -1.76
C VAL A 176 -9.83 -14.23 -3.13
N ALA A 177 -9.37 -13.57 -4.19
CA ALA A 177 -9.35 -14.10 -5.56
C ALA A 177 -8.53 -15.40 -5.69
N TRP A 178 -7.37 -15.47 -5.02
CA TRP A 178 -6.57 -16.68 -4.95
C TRP A 178 -7.33 -17.80 -4.23
N CYS A 179 -7.99 -17.51 -3.11
CA CYS A 179 -8.79 -18.48 -2.38
C CYS A 179 -9.96 -19.03 -3.21
N LEU A 180 -10.60 -18.20 -4.03
CA LEU A 180 -11.67 -18.64 -4.94
C LEU A 180 -11.19 -19.73 -5.90
N LEU A 181 -10.01 -19.57 -6.50
CA LEU A 181 -9.53 -20.46 -7.57
C LEU A 181 -8.60 -21.58 -7.10
N ARG A 182 -8.01 -21.49 -5.89
CA ARG A 182 -6.91 -22.37 -5.48
C ARG A 182 -7.22 -23.86 -5.57
N GLU A 183 -8.47 -24.27 -5.32
CA GLU A 183 -8.89 -25.68 -5.35
C GLU A 183 -9.28 -26.14 -6.77
N MET A 184 -9.41 -25.21 -7.72
CA MET A 184 -9.74 -25.50 -9.12
C MET A 184 -8.48 -25.67 -9.98
N ILE A 185 -7.40 -24.96 -9.65
CA ILE A 185 -6.18 -24.87 -10.47
C ILE A 185 -5.09 -25.86 -10.04
N LYS A 186 -4.12 -26.11 -10.92
CA LYS A 186 -2.96 -26.97 -10.62
C LYS A 186 -2.10 -26.38 -9.49
N LYS A 187 -1.53 -27.25 -8.65
CA LYS A 187 -0.69 -26.87 -7.49
C LYS A 187 0.49 -25.97 -7.85
N ASP A 188 1.11 -26.15 -9.02
CA ASP A 188 2.24 -25.31 -9.43
C ASP A 188 1.80 -23.88 -9.75
N LEU A 189 0.67 -23.72 -10.46
CA LEU A 189 0.09 -22.41 -10.72
C LEU A 189 -0.42 -21.76 -9.43
N GLN A 190 -1.02 -22.55 -8.53
CA GLN A 190 -1.44 -22.07 -7.20
C GLN A 190 -0.27 -21.41 -6.45
N LYS A 191 0.92 -22.04 -6.46
CA LYS A 191 2.14 -21.49 -5.86
C LYS A 191 2.67 -20.28 -6.64
N GLU A 192 2.73 -20.36 -7.96
CA GLU A 192 3.18 -19.24 -8.82
C GLU A 192 2.39 -17.96 -8.54
N LEU A 193 1.06 -18.08 -8.36
CA LEU A 193 0.18 -16.94 -8.14
C LEU A 193 0.37 -16.25 -6.77
N LEU A 194 1.04 -16.88 -5.80
CA LEU A 194 1.30 -16.27 -4.48
C LEU A 194 2.18 -15.02 -4.56
N GLN A 195 3.00 -14.86 -5.60
CA GLN A 195 3.77 -13.64 -5.78
C GLN A 195 2.89 -12.39 -5.96
N PHE A 196 1.75 -12.53 -6.64
CA PHE A 196 0.77 -11.45 -6.81
C PHE A 196 0.01 -11.19 -5.52
N VAL A 197 -0.29 -12.24 -4.75
CA VAL A 197 -0.87 -12.11 -3.41
C VAL A 197 0.08 -11.33 -2.49
N ALA A 198 1.38 -11.63 -2.50
CA ALA A 198 2.37 -10.89 -1.70
C ALA A 198 2.49 -9.42 -2.13
N ILE A 199 2.52 -9.13 -3.44
CA ILE A 199 2.54 -7.76 -3.96
C ILE A 199 1.32 -6.98 -3.45
N ALA A 200 0.13 -7.53 -3.65
CA ALA A 200 -1.13 -6.95 -3.22
C ALA A 200 -1.20 -6.73 -1.70
N THR A 201 -0.87 -7.76 -0.91
CA THR A 201 -0.94 -7.71 0.56
C THR A 201 -0.11 -6.55 1.12
N VAL A 202 1.08 -6.31 0.56
CA VAL A 202 1.94 -5.18 0.98
C VAL A 202 1.41 -3.84 0.45
N CYS A 203 0.94 -3.79 -0.80
CA CYS A 203 0.45 -2.55 -1.41
C CYS A 203 -0.85 -2.04 -0.80
N ASP A 204 -1.70 -2.96 -0.36
CA ASP A 204 -2.97 -2.70 0.31
C ASP A 204 -2.80 -2.60 1.85
N LEU A 205 -1.55 -2.55 2.32
CA LEU A 205 -1.23 -2.24 3.72
C LEU A 205 -1.84 -3.23 4.73
N ILE A 206 -2.11 -4.47 4.31
CA ILE A 206 -2.57 -5.54 5.20
C ILE A 206 -1.51 -5.80 6.27
N PRO A 207 -1.89 -5.96 7.56
CA PRO A 207 -0.93 -6.26 8.61
C PRO A 207 -0.10 -7.53 8.33
N LEU A 208 1.23 -7.40 8.36
CA LEU A 208 2.21 -8.48 8.18
C LEU A 208 2.45 -9.27 9.47
N ILE A 209 1.34 -9.64 10.08
CA ILE A 209 1.23 -10.61 11.18
C ILE A 209 0.26 -11.70 10.74
N GLY A 210 0.23 -12.82 11.46
CA GLY A 210 -0.77 -13.86 11.19
C GLY A 210 -0.75 -14.37 9.73
N LEU A 211 -1.93 -14.36 9.10
CA LEU A 211 -2.12 -14.80 7.71
C LEU A 211 -1.46 -13.85 6.70
N GLY A 212 -1.53 -12.52 6.89
CA GLY A 212 -0.88 -11.56 6.00
C GLY A 212 0.64 -11.78 5.93
N ARG A 213 1.26 -12.07 7.10
CA ARG A 213 2.68 -12.47 7.16
C ARG A 213 2.95 -13.76 6.37
N ALA A 214 2.09 -14.78 6.50
CA ALA A 214 2.27 -16.04 5.80
C ALA A 214 2.18 -15.87 4.27
N PHE A 215 1.22 -15.08 3.78
CA PHE A 215 1.11 -14.78 2.36
C PHE A 215 2.34 -14.07 1.82
N VAL A 216 2.81 -13.01 2.49
CA VAL A 216 4.00 -12.28 2.04
C VAL A 216 5.26 -13.13 2.16
N PHE A 217 5.43 -13.90 3.24
CA PHE A 217 6.60 -14.75 3.43
C PHE A 217 6.72 -15.84 2.37
N GLU A 218 5.64 -16.56 2.06
CA GLU A 218 5.66 -17.58 1.01
C GLU A 218 5.71 -16.96 -0.39
N GLY A 219 4.96 -15.88 -0.64
CA GLY A 219 4.94 -15.21 -1.93
C GLY A 219 6.26 -14.50 -2.28
N LEU A 220 7.00 -13.98 -1.30
CA LEU A 220 8.34 -13.41 -1.51
C LEU A 220 9.34 -14.46 -2.01
N LYS A 221 9.24 -15.72 -1.55
CA LYS A 221 10.10 -16.81 -2.07
C LYS A 221 9.87 -17.03 -3.56
N VAL A 222 8.61 -17.00 -3.98
CA VAL A 222 8.22 -17.13 -5.39
C VAL A 222 8.62 -15.91 -6.20
N LEU A 223 8.35 -14.69 -5.68
CA LEU A 223 8.66 -13.43 -6.37
C LEU A 223 10.16 -13.26 -6.64
N ASN A 224 10.99 -13.62 -5.67
CA ASN A 224 12.45 -13.55 -5.80
C ASN A 224 13.04 -14.55 -6.81
N GLN A 225 12.23 -15.48 -7.30
CA GLN A 225 12.59 -16.47 -8.32
C GLN A 225 11.62 -16.41 -9.50
N THR A 226 10.95 -15.26 -9.70
CA THR A 226 9.84 -15.17 -10.63
C THR A 226 10.27 -15.47 -12.07
N THR A 227 9.48 -16.33 -12.71
CA THR A 227 9.54 -16.60 -14.16
C THR A 227 8.46 -15.82 -14.91
N ASN A 228 7.67 -14.98 -14.22
CA ASN A 228 6.69 -14.13 -14.87
C ASN A 228 7.41 -13.04 -15.69
N LEU A 229 7.32 -13.17 -17.01
CA LEU A 229 8.00 -12.28 -17.96
C LEU A 229 7.76 -10.79 -17.69
N GLY A 230 6.51 -10.40 -17.38
CA GLY A 230 6.16 -9.02 -17.08
C GLY A 230 6.85 -8.49 -15.82
N LEU A 231 6.78 -9.26 -14.73
CA LEU A 231 7.45 -8.91 -13.47
C LEU A 231 8.97 -8.88 -13.65
N SER A 232 9.57 -9.86 -14.32
CA SER A 232 11.02 -9.88 -14.58
C SER A 232 11.47 -8.63 -15.34
N LYS A 233 10.70 -8.19 -16.35
CA LYS A 233 11.00 -6.94 -17.07
C LYS A 233 10.83 -5.70 -16.20
N LEU A 234 9.79 -5.64 -15.39
CA LEU A 234 9.56 -4.52 -14.46
C LEU A 234 10.65 -4.40 -13.38
N ILE A 235 11.08 -5.54 -12.82
CA ILE A 235 12.15 -5.63 -11.80
C ILE A 235 13.47 -5.12 -12.39
N ASN A 236 13.82 -5.57 -13.60
CA ASN A 236 15.03 -5.13 -14.28
C ASN A 236 14.98 -3.65 -14.64
N GLU A 237 13.87 -3.17 -15.22
CA GLU A 237 13.70 -1.75 -15.56
C GLU A 237 13.71 -0.84 -14.32
N ALA A 238 13.26 -1.36 -13.18
CA ALA A 238 13.32 -0.67 -11.90
C ALA A 238 14.70 -0.74 -11.22
N ASN A 239 15.70 -1.36 -11.84
CA ASN A 239 17.05 -1.60 -11.29
C ASN A 239 17.03 -2.33 -9.94
N ILE A 240 16.09 -3.26 -9.76
CA ILE A 240 16.01 -4.10 -8.58
C ILE A 240 16.81 -5.38 -8.84
N ASN A 241 17.66 -5.77 -7.90
CA ASN A 241 18.34 -7.05 -7.99
C ASN A 241 17.39 -8.21 -7.63
N LEU A 242 17.14 -9.10 -8.58
CA LEU A 242 16.32 -10.29 -8.36
C LEU A 242 16.97 -11.16 -7.26
N GLY A 243 16.17 -11.70 -6.35
CA GLY A 243 16.66 -12.42 -5.17
C GLY A 243 16.83 -11.54 -3.92
N SER A 244 16.72 -10.22 -4.05
CA SER A 244 16.77 -9.26 -2.92
C SER A 244 15.48 -8.50 -2.65
N ILE A 245 14.38 -8.89 -3.30
CA ILE A 245 13.08 -8.24 -3.17
C ILE A 245 12.52 -8.52 -1.77
N SER A 246 12.26 -7.46 -1.02
CA SER A 246 11.57 -7.48 0.27
C SER A 246 10.21 -6.77 0.16
N SER A 247 9.51 -6.64 1.29
CA SER A 247 8.33 -5.77 1.38
C SER A 247 8.64 -4.31 1.05
N PHE A 248 9.88 -3.85 1.21
CA PHE A 248 10.30 -2.52 0.80
C PHE A 248 10.23 -2.34 -0.72
N GLU A 249 10.88 -3.22 -1.49
CA GLU A 249 10.86 -3.17 -2.95
C GLU A 249 9.42 -3.30 -3.47
N ILE A 250 8.59 -4.12 -2.84
CA ILE A 250 7.16 -4.21 -3.18
C ILE A 250 6.46 -2.87 -2.94
N GLY A 251 6.50 -2.33 -1.71
CA GLY A 251 5.72 -1.15 -1.32
C GLY A 251 6.22 0.17 -1.93
N PHE A 252 7.53 0.28 -2.19
CA PHE A 252 8.16 1.54 -2.61
C PHE A 252 8.66 1.54 -4.06
N VAL A 253 8.73 0.39 -4.73
CA VAL A 253 9.28 0.30 -6.10
C VAL A 253 8.29 -0.36 -7.07
N ILE A 254 7.84 -1.58 -6.81
CA ILE A 254 6.97 -2.37 -7.70
C ILE A 254 5.53 -1.84 -7.66
N GLY A 255 4.90 -1.81 -6.48
CA GLY A 255 3.53 -1.33 -6.28
C GLY A 255 3.30 0.07 -6.84
N PRO A 256 4.17 1.05 -6.55
CA PRO A 256 4.15 2.39 -7.15
C PRO A 256 4.10 2.43 -8.68
N ARG A 257 4.76 1.49 -9.37
CA ARG A 257 4.74 1.40 -10.85
C ARG A 257 3.44 0.82 -11.36
N LEU A 258 2.94 -0.24 -10.72
CA LEU A 258 1.63 -0.82 -11.06
C LEU A 258 0.51 0.23 -10.88
N ASN A 259 0.57 0.98 -9.78
CA ASN A 259 -0.39 2.03 -9.44
C ASN A 259 -0.28 3.30 -10.29
N ALA A 260 0.89 3.60 -10.87
CA ALA A 260 1.11 4.83 -11.60
C ALA A 260 0.23 4.91 -12.87
N ILE A 261 0.01 3.78 -13.53
CA ILE A 261 -0.83 3.71 -14.72
C ILE A 261 -2.28 4.04 -14.37
N GLY A 262 -2.85 3.46 -13.31
CA GLY A 262 -4.20 3.80 -12.86
C GLY A 262 -4.39 5.25 -12.39
N ARG A 263 -3.28 6.00 -12.21
CA ARG A 263 -3.30 7.44 -11.90
C ARG A 263 -3.15 8.33 -13.12
N LEU A 264 -2.41 7.89 -14.15
CA LEU A 264 -1.97 8.73 -15.28
C LEU A 264 -2.21 8.10 -16.67
N GLY A 265 -3.06 7.06 -16.75
CA GLY A 265 -3.29 6.29 -17.97
C GLY A 265 -4.32 5.17 -17.78
N TYR A 266 -4.22 4.13 -18.63
CA TYR A 266 -5.16 3.01 -18.66
C TYR A 266 -4.66 1.84 -17.82
N ALA A 267 -5.19 1.65 -16.61
CA ALA A 267 -4.75 0.62 -15.65
C ALA A 267 -4.68 -0.80 -16.23
N MET A 268 -5.46 -1.09 -17.28
CA MET A 268 -5.37 -2.31 -18.09
C MET A 268 -3.94 -2.63 -18.57
N ASP A 269 -3.06 -1.64 -18.78
CA ASP A 269 -1.68 -1.88 -19.20
C ASP A 269 -0.84 -2.57 -18.12
N SER A 270 -1.11 -2.32 -16.83
CA SER A 270 -0.48 -3.06 -15.74
C SER A 270 -0.90 -4.53 -15.77
N LEU A 271 -2.19 -4.82 -16.00
CA LEU A 271 -2.66 -6.20 -16.15
C LEU A 271 -2.07 -6.88 -17.39
N ARG A 272 -2.02 -6.18 -18.54
CA ARG A 272 -1.40 -6.68 -19.77
C ARG A 272 0.07 -7.04 -19.54
N LEU A 273 0.80 -6.25 -18.77
CA LEU A 273 2.19 -6.56 -18.42
C LEU A 273 2.28 -7.88 -17.65
N LEU A 274 1.46 -8.06 -16.61
CA LEU A 274 1.54 -9.26 -15.77
C LEU A 274 1.05 -10.55 -16.46
N CYS A 275 0.23 -10.42 -17.51
CA CYS A 275 -0.35 -11.55 -18.24
C CYS A 275 0.29 -11.83 -19.61
N THR A 276 1.09 -10.93 -20.17
CA THR A 276 1.69 -11.13 -21.51
C THR A 276 2.70 -12.28 -21.52
N LYS A 277 2.75 -12.99 -22.64
CA LYS A 277 3.77 -14.02 -22.94
C LYS A 277 4.78 -13.56 -24.00
N ASP A 278 4.62 -12.33 -24.50
CA ASP A 278 5.44 -11.74 -25.55
C ASP A 278 6.55 -10.87 -24.92
N PRO A 279 7.84 -11.23 -25.08
CA PRO A 279 8.96 -10.49 -24.49
C PRO A 279 9.10 -9.04 -24.95
N ILE A 280 8.72 -8.74 -26.19
CA ILE A 280 8.80 -7.39 -26.76
C ILE A 280 7.70 -6.53 -26.12
N LYS A 281 6.47 -7.06 -26.05
CA LYS A 281 5.36 -6.38 -25.35
C LYS A 281 5.66 -6.18 -23.87
N ALA A 282 6.24 -7.18 -23.20
CA ALA A 282 6.60 -7.09 -21.79
C ALA A 282 7.62 -5.98 -21.54
N ALA A 283 8.67 -5.89 -22.36
CA ALA A 283 9.69 -4.83 -22.24
C ALA A 283 9.06 -3.44 -22.45
N ARG A 284 8.26 -3.26 -23.50
CA ARG A 284 7.58 -1.99 -23.77
C ARG A 284 6.63 -1.57 -22.65
N LEU A 285 5.84 -2.50 -22.11
CA LEU A 285 4.92 -2.21 -21.02
C LEU A 285 5.67 -1.90 -19.72
N ALA A 286 6.74 -2.62 -19.39
CA ALA A 286 7.57 -2.34 -18.22
C ALA A 286 8.18 -0.92 -18.29
N GLN A 287 8.71 -0.54 -19.45
CA GLN A 287 9.21 0.82 -19.70
C GLN A 287 8.11 1.86 -19.49
N LEU A 288 6.93 1.66 -20.09
CA LEU A 288 5.78 2.56 -19.93
C LEU A 288 5.39 2.75 -18.45
N LEU A 289 5.34 1.67 -17.66
CA LEU A 289 5.03 1.72 -16.23
C LEU A 289 6.08 2.53 -15.46
N CYS A 290 7.36 2.36 -15.78
CA CYS A 290 8.45 3.12 -15.19
C CYS A 290 8.40 4.61 -15.55
N GLU A 291 8.17 4.94 -16.82
CA GLU A 291 8.00 6.31 -17.30
C GLU A 291 6.82 7.00 -16.59
N LYS A 292 5.66 6.34 -16.55
CA LYS A 292 4.46 6.88 -15.89
C LYS A 292 4.67 7.04 -14.38
N ASN A 293 5.39 6.13 -13.73
CA ASN A 293 5.77 6.30 -12.34
C ASN A 293 6.68 7.53 -12.14
N ASN A 294 7.68 7.72 -12.99
CA ASN A 294 8.59 8.87 -12.92
C ASN A 294 7.84 10.20 -13.12
N MET A 295 6.97 10.28 -14.14
CA MET A 295 6.09 11.43 -14.35
C MET A 295 5.23 11.71 -13.11
N ARG A 296 4.60 10.66 -12.56
CA ARG A 296 3.78 10.78 -11.34
C ARG A 296 4.58 11.33 -10.16
N GLN A 297 5.81 10.85 -9.97
CA GLN A 297 6.69 11.33 -8.89
C GLN A 297 7.10 12.79 -9.08
N GLN A 298 7.41 13.20 -10.31
CA GLN A 298 7.73 14.60 -10.64
C GLN A 298 6.53 15.51 -10.37
N MET A 299 5.36 15.18 -10.90
CA MET A 299 4.12 15.94 -10.65
C MET A 299 3.80 16.05 -9.16
N THR A 300 3.92 14.94 -8.42
CA THR A 300 3.70 14.94 -6.96
C THR A 300 4.70 15.84 -6.24
N THR A 301 5.97 15.85 -6.66
CA THR A 301 7.00 16.66 -6.03
C THR A 301 6.74 18.16 -6.25
N ILE A 302 6.46 18.56 -7.50
CA ILE A 302 6.10 19.95 -7.82
C ILE A 302 4.87 20.38 -7.03
N ALA A 303 3.80 19.57 -7.04
CA ALA A 303 2.56 19.89 -6.37
C ALA A 303 2.69 19.96 -4.83
N VAL A 304 3.61 19.18 -4.24
CA VAL A 304 3.90 19.25 -2.80
C VAL A 304 4.66 20.53 -2.45
N GLU A 305 5.63 20.94 -3.25
CA GLU A 305 6.31 22.22 -3.02
C GLU A 305 5.34 23.40 -3.17
N GLN A 306 4.43 23.36 -4.14
CA GLN A 306 3.32 24.33 -4.23
C GLN A 306 2.41 24.27 -3.01
N ALA A 307 2.04 23.08 -2.55
CA ALA A 307 1.19 22.91 -1.37
C ALA A 307 1.84 23.52 -0.12
N LYS A 308 3.17 23.40 0.03
CA LYS A 308 3.93 23.97 1.15
C LYS A 308 3.86 25.51 1.22
N THR A 309 3.82 26.19 0.07
CA THR A 309 3.71 27.67 0.07
C THR A 309 2.34 28.16 0.55
N LEU A 310 1.33 27.29 0.56
CA LEU A 310 -0.03 27.59 1.02
C LEU A 310 -0.25 27.23 2.50
N ILE A 311 0.74 26.64 3.17
CA ILE A 311 0.61 26.16 4.55
C ILE A 311 0.80 27.31 5.54
N ASP A 312 -0.19 27.45 6.42
CA ASP A 312 -0.06 28.16 7.67
C ASP A 312 0.18 27.14 8.80
N VAL A 313 1.41 27.12 9.33
CA VAL A 313 1.86 26.18 10.36
C VAL A 313 1.11 26.34 11.70
N SER A 314 0.40 27.45 11.91
CA SER A 314 -0.45 27.64 13.10
C SER A 314 -1.75 26.83 13.03
N LYS A 315 -2.14 26.38 11.83
CA LYS A 315 -3.39 25.66 11.61
C LYS A 315 -3.26 24.20 12.04
N LYS A 316 -4.32 23.68 12.66
CA LYS A 316 -4.44 22.27 13.08
C LYS A 316 -4.94 21.33 11.97
N ILE A 317 -5.41 21.89 10.85
CA ILE A 317 -5.80 21.18 9.62
C ILE A 317 -5.35 22.01 8.43
N HIS A 318 -4.89 21.37 7.37
CA HIS A 318 -4.56 22.05 6.12
C HIS A 318 -5.59 21.69 5.06
N VAL A 319 -6.31 22.68 4.54
CA VAL A 319 -7.20 22.52 3.39
C VAL A 319 -6.59 23.28 2.22
N LEU A 320 -5.95 22.53 1.33
CA LEU A 320 -5.14 23.04 0.23
C LEU A 320 -5.82 22.71 -1.09
N TYR A 321 -5.76 23.62 -2.05
CA TYR A 321 -6.42 23.43 -3.35
C TYR A 321 -5.69 24.16 -4.47
N SER A 322 -5.72 23.59 -5.68
CA SER A 322 -5.16 24.20 -6.89
C SER A 322 -5.85 23.68 -8.15
N HIS A 323 -5.94 24.54 -9.17
CA HIS A 323 -6.37 24.18 -10.53
C HIS A 323 -5.32 23.33 -11.27
N GLU A 324 -4.06 23.34 -10.83
CA GLU A 324 -2.96 22.61 -11.48
C GLU A 324 -2.85 21.15 -11.00
N TRP A 325 -3.53 20.79 -9.91
CA TRP A 325 -3.41 19.46 -9.33
C TRP A 325 -4.34 18.47 -10.02
N SER A 326 -3.80 17.32 -10.42
CA SER A 326 -4.61 16.21 -10.96
C SER A 326 -5.22 15.36 -9.84
N THR A 327 -6.44 14.87 -10.08
CA THR A 327 -7.15 13.92 -9.20
C THR A 327 -6.34 12.65 -8.92
N GLY A 328 -5.45 12.24 -9.83
CA GLY A 328 -4.57 11.09 -9.67
C GLY A 328 -3.49 11.24 -8.58
N ILE A 329 -3.17 12.49 -8.17
CA ILE A 329 -2.08 12.79 -7.24
C ILE A 329 -2.50 13.49 -5.94
N ILE A 330 -3.72 14.04 -5.83
CA ILE A 330 -4.16 14.76 -4.62
C ILE A 330 -4.03 13.94 -3.32
N GLY A 331 -4.28 12.62 -3.38
CA GLY A 331 -4.08 11.75 -2.21
C GLY A 331 -2.61 11.61 -1.78
N LEU A 332 -1.67 11.75 -2.72
CA LEU A 332 -0.23 11.74 -2.43
C LEU A 332 0.25 13.07 -1.86
N ILE A 333 -0.32 14.19 -2.33
CA ILE A 333 -0.08 15.52 -1.77
C ILE A 333 -0.54 15.52 -0.30
N ALA A 334 -1.79 15.17 -0.05
CA ALA A 334 -2.36 15.10 1.30
C ALA A 334 -1.52 14.20 2.23
N GLY A 335 -1.08 13.04 1.74
CA GLY A 335 -0.23 12.12 2.51
C GLY A 335 1.11 12.71 2.90
N ARG A 336 1.84 13.31 1.94
CA ARG A 336 3.16 13.89 2.21
C ARG A 336 3.09 15.07 3.18
N ILE A 337 2.12 15.96 3.00
CA ILE A 337 1.94 17.10 3.92
C ILE A 337 1.53 16.60 5.32
N THR A 338 0.66 15.60 5.41
CA THR A 338 0.28 14.98 6.71
C THR A 338 1.49 14.37 7.41
N GLU A 339 2.37 13.68 6.68
CA GLU A 339 3.58 13.06 7.24
C GLU A 339 4.62 14.07 7.73
N GLU A 340 4.80 15.16 6.97
CA GLU A 340 5.79 16.21 7.24
C GLU A 340 5.35 17.14 8.38
N TYR A 341 4.12 17.64 8.35
CA TYR A 341 3.61 18.61 9.33
C TYR A 341 2.87 17.96 10.50
N PHE A 342 2.60 16.65 10.44
CA PHE A 342 1.85 15.91 11.44
C PHE A 342 0.49 16.58 11.75
N ARG A 343 -0.22 16.98 10.70
CA ARG A 343 -1.57 17.57 10.75
C ARG A 343 -2.46 16.93 9.67
N PRO A 344 -3.75 16.67 9.97
CA PRO A 344 -4.68 16.24 8.93
C PRO A 344 -4.65 17.20 7.75
N THR A 345 -4.55 16.65 6.55
CA THR A 345 -4.44 17.45 5.33
C THR A 345 -5.46 17.00 4.30
N ILE A 346 -6.09 17.98 3.67
CA ILE A 346 -6.99 17.83 2.54
C ILE A 346 -6.36 18.53 1.34
N ALA A 347 -6.23 17.82 0.22
CA ALA A 347 -5.80 18.37 -1.05
C ALA A 347 -6.95 18.25 -2.08
N ILE A 348 -7.28 19.36 -2.74
CA ILE A 348 -8.40 19.45 -3.69
C ILE A 348 -7.87 19.82 -5.08
N SER A 349 -8.25 19.02 -6.07
CA SER A 349 -8.09 19.32 -7.49
C SER A 349 -9.28 20.16 -7.93
N VAL A 350 -9.03 21.41 -8.30
CA VAL A 350 -10.10 22.39 -8.59
C VAL A 350 -10.52 22.30 -10.05
N GLY A 351 -11.76 21.85 -10.28
CA GLY A 351 -12.40 21.85 -11.60
C GLY A 351 -13.28 23.09 -11.82
N ASN A 352 -13.86 23.23 -13.02
CA ASN A 352 -14.68 24.39 -13.38
C ASN A 352 -15.97 24.47 -12.53
N VAL A 353 -16.72 23.36 -12.46
CA VAL A 353 -17.99 23.29 -11.71
C VAL A 353 -17.87 22.36 -10.51
N ILE A 354 -17.19 21.22 -10.69
CA ILE A 354 -17.02 20.17 -9.70
C ILE A 354 -15.53 19.98 -9.45
N SER A 355 -15.19 19.83 -8.18
CA SER A 355 -13.85 19.56 -7.70
C SER A 355 -13.80 18.22 -6.95
N LYS A 356 -12.62 17.59 -6.94
CA LYS A 356 -12.38 16.32 -6.23
C LYS A 356 -11.34 16.53 -5.14
N GLY A 357 -11.65 16.07 -3.93
CA GLY A 357 -10.79 16.18 -2.77
C GLY A 357 -10.30 14.82 -2.28
N SER A 358 -9.09 14.78 -1.73
CA SER A 358 -8.60 13.65 -0.95
C SER A 358 -8.01 14.14 0.36
N ALA A 359 -8.24 13.39 1.43
CA ALA A 359 -7.80 13.70 2.77
C ALA A 359 -6.93 12.59 3.36
N ARG A 360 -6.00 12.96 4.22
CA ARG A 360 -5.21 12.08 5.08
C ARG A 360 -5.22 12.62 6.50
N SER A 361 -5.20 11.71 7.47
CA SER A 361 -5.27 12.03 8.88
C SER A 361 -4.10 11.44 9.66
N ILE A 362 -3.96 11.90 10.89
CA ILE A 362 -3.12 11.31 11.93
C ILE A 362 -3.99 10.53 12.91
N ASP A 363 -3.36 9.69 13.73
CA ASP A 363 -4.04 8.95 14.78
C ASP A 363 -4.80 9.88 15.73
N GLY A 364 -5.97 9.43 16.17
CA GLY A 364 -6.88 10.22 17.03
C GLY A 364 -7.83 11.16 16.30
N ILE A 365 -7.73 11.30 14.97
CA ILE A 365 -8.65 12.15 14.18
C ILE A 365 -9.29 11.33 13.05
N ASN A 366 -10.61 11.10 13.16
CA ASN A 366 -11.39 10.46 12.10
C ASN A 366 -11.76 11.48 11.00
N ILE A 367 -10.95 11.54 9.95
CA ILE A 367 -11.10 12.58 8.92
C ILE A 367 -12.35 12.42 8.06
N VAL A 368 -12.82 11.19 7.81
CA VAL A 368 -14.02 10.96 7.03
C VAL A 368 -15.27 11.46 7.77
N GLU A 369 -15.34 11.30 9.09
CA GLU A 369 -16.43 11.84 9.90
C GLU A 369 -16.41 13.37 9.96
N VAL A 370 -15.21 13.96 10.08
CA VAL A 370 -15.02 15.42 10.03
C VAL A 370 -15.57 16.00 8.72
N ILE A 371 -15.27 15.35 7.58
CA ILE A 371 -15.74 15.77 6.26
C ILE A 371 -17.25 15.52 6.12
N ARG A 372 -17.77 14.36 6.56
CA ARG A 372 -19.21 14.03 6.50
C ARG A 372 -20.10 15.04 7.24
N LYS A 373 -19.58 15.73 8.26
CA LYS A 373 -20.31 16.83 8.93
C LYS A 373 -20.56 18.05 8.03
N GLN A 374 -19.90 18.13 6.87
CA GLN A 374 -20.09 19.17 5.85
C GLN A 374 -20.95 18.69 4.67
N LYS A 375 -21.80 17.67 4.86
CA LYS A 375 -22.58 17.02 3.79
C LYS A 375 -23.43 17.97 2.93
N ASP A 376 -23.84 19.13 3.46
CA ASP A 376 -24.59 20.14 2.71
C ASP A 376 -23.78 20.78 1.58
N LEU A 377 -22.45 20.70 1.63
CA LEU A 377 -21.53 21.21 0.62
C LEU A 377 -21.04 20.12 -0.34
N LEU A 378 -21.31 18.85 -0.06
CA LEU A 378 -20.69 17.71 -0.74
C LEU A 378 -21.68 17.04 -1.68
N ILE A 379 -21.18 16.67 -2.86
CA ILE A 379 -21.91 15.82 -3.82
C ILE A 379 -21.77 14.35 -3.41
N ASP A 380 -20.57 13.95 -2.99
CA ASP A 380 -20.27 12.58 -2.58
C ASP A 380 -19.11 12.55 -1.60
N VAL A 381 -19.08 11.58 -0.67
CA VAL A 381 -18.00 11.39 0.30
C VAL A 381 -17.89 9.94 0.75
N GLY A 382 -16.68 9.40 0.65
CA GLY A 382 -16.33 8.06 1.13
C GLY A 382 -14.96 8.05 1.81
N GLY A 383 -14.66 6.97 2.51
CA GLY A 383 -13.38 6.81 3.19
C GLY A 383 -13.49 6.13 4.54
N HIS A 384 -12.38 6.13 5.27
CA HIS A 384 -12.14 5.47 6.54
C HIS A 384 -11.47 6.49 7.50
N PRO A 385 -11.28 6.18 8.80
CA PRO A 385 -10.78 7.16 9.75
C PRO A 385 -9.48 7.89 9.36
N GLY A 386 -8.53 7.20 8.70
CA GLY A 386 -7.25 7.79 8.29
C GLY A 386 -7.22 8.43 6.90
N ALA A 387 -8.23 8.23 6.06
CA ALA A 387 -8.25 8.72 4.68
C ALA A 387 -9.66 8.88 4.11
N ALA A 388 -9.89 9.94 3.34
CA ALA A 388 -11.18 10.16 2.68
C ALA A 388 -11.02 10.67 1.24
N GLY A 389 -12.06 10.46 0.43
CA GLY A 389 -12.24 11.03 -0.89
C GLY A 389 -13.63 11.66 -0.98
N PHE A 390 -13.75 12.81 -1.63
CA PHE A 390 -15.03 13.50 -1.75
C PHE A 390 -15.13 14.32 -3.04
N THR A 391 -16.36 14.69 -3.37
CA THR A 391 -16.73 15.53 -4.49
C THR A 391 -17.46 16.76 -3.97
N ILE A 392 -17.09 17.95 -4.44
CA ILE A 392 -17.64 19.23 -3.98
C ILE A 392 -17.86 20.16 -5.19
N GLU A 393 -18.88 20.99 -5.16
CA GLU A 393 -19.00 22.08 -6.14
C GLU A 393 -17.89 23.12 -5.91
N SER A 394 -17.20 23.54 -6.97
CA SER A 394 -16.02 24.42 -6.88
C SER A 394 -16.30 25.73 -6.12
N LYS A 395 -17.52 26.26 -6.25
CA LYS A 395 -17.98 27.47 -5.53
C LYS A 395 -18.04 27.30 -4.00
N HIS A 396 -18.06 26.08 -3.48
CA HIS A 396 -18.18 25.79 -2.05
C HIS A 396 -16.84 25.54 -1.35
N ILE A 397 -15.71 25.51 -2.09
CA ILE A 397 -14.38 25.18 -1.53
C ILE A 397 -13.99 26.14 -0.41
N GLU A 398 -14.18 27.44 -0.60
CA GLU A 398 -13.78 28.44 0.41
C GLU A 398 -14.62 28.33 1.68
N ILE A 399 -15.93 28.09 1.54
CA ILE A 399 -16.83 27.86 2.68
C ILE A 399 -16.42 26.58 3.42
N PHE A 400 -16.13 25.52 2.67
CA PHE A 400 -15.69 24.23 3.21
C PHE A 400 -14.38 24.36 4.00
N LYS A 401 -13.37 25.04 3.45
CA LYS A 401 -12.10 25.34 4.12
C LYS A 401 -12.34 26.07 5.44
N ASN A 402 -13.09 27.16 5.42
CA ASN A 402 -13.36 27.97 6.61
C ASN A 402 -14.14 27.20 7.69
N ARG A 403 -15.10 26.33 7.32
CA ARG A 403 -15.83 25.49 8.28
C ARG A 403 -14.92 24.45 8.91
N LEU A 404 -14.06 23.79 8.14
CA LEU A 404 -13.13 22.79 8.66
C LEU A 404 -12.05 23.39 9.55
N GLU A 405 -11.49 24.54 9.18
CA GLU A 405 -10.52 25.25 10.02
C GLU A 405 -11.11 25.71 11.35
N LYS A 406 -12.43 25.98 11.43
CA LYS A 406 -13.13 26.23 12.70
C LYS A 406 -13.43 24.95 13.48
N PHE A 407 -13.65 23.84 12.77
CA PHE A 407 -13.98 22.55 13.39
C PHE A 407 -12.84 21.97 14.24
N VAL A 408 -11.59 22.40 13.98
CA VAL A 408 -10.39 21.92 14.70
C VAL A 408 -10.38 22.20 16.20
N ILE A 409 -11.27 23.06 16.71
CA ILE A 409 -11.46 23.26 18.16
C ILE A 409 -11.83 21.93 18.85
N ASN A 410 -12.45 21.01 18.11
CA ASN A 410 -12.81 19.68 18.59
C ASN A 410 -11.67 18.66 18.45
N PHE A 411 -10.50 19.05 17.91
CA PHE A 411 -9.36 18.14 17.81
C PHE A 411 -8.62 18.04 19.15
N PRO A 412 -7.94 16.91 19.42
CA PRO A 412 -7.06 16.79 20.57
C PRO A 412 -6.06 17.96 20.62
N THR A 413 -5.72 18.41 21.84
CA THR A 413 -4.75 19.49 22.06
C THR A 413 -3.32 19.04 21.81
N ASP A 414 -3.00 17.80 22.18
CA ASP A 414 -1.66 17.23 22.12
C ASP A 414 -1.46 16.40 20.84
N LEU A 415 -1.29 17.09 19.72
CA LEU A 415 -0.92 16.46 18.43
C LEU A 415 0.60 16.45 18.29
N GLU A 416 1.26 15.65 19.12
CA GLU A 416 2.71 15.44 19.09
C GLU A 416 3.06 14.13 18.38
N LYS A 417 4.09 14.17 17.51
CA LYS A 417 4.60 12.99 16.83
C LYS A 417 5.40 12.15 17.82
N ILE A 418 4.86 10.99 18.19
CA ILE A 418 5.51 10.00 19.06
C ILE A 418 6.30 9.02 18.18
N LEU A 419 7.57 8.79 18.55
CA LEU A 419 8.42 7.76 17.98
C LEU A 419 8.57 6.63 19.01
N ILE A 420 7.96 5.48 18.72
CA ILE A 420 8.13 4.28 19.53
C ILE A 420 9.51 3.68 19.27
N ILE A 421 10.26 3.45 20.33
CA ILE A 421 11.60 2.84 20.31
C ILE A 421 11.52 1.45 20.93
N ASP A 422 11.91 0.42 20.17
CA ASP A 422 11.85 -0.98 20.60
C ASP A 422 12.81 -1.29 21.76
N ALA A 423 14.02 -0.72 21.73
CA ALA A 423 15.03 -0.90 22.76
C ALA A 423 16.13 0.17 22.73
N GLU A 424 16.73 0.44 23.88
CA GLU A 424 18.02 1.11 23.98
C GLU A 424 19.14 0.08 23.76
N ILE A 425 20.06 0.39 22.84
CA ILE A 425 21.19 -0.48 22.50
C ILE A 425 22.49 0.23 22.85
N LYS A 426 23.42 -0.48 23.50
CA LYS A 426 24.76 0.05 23.76
C LYS A 426 25.59 0.04 22.48
N LEU A 427 26.44 1.04 22.30
CA LEU A 427 27.33 1.18 21.13
C LEU A 427 28.11 -0.12 20.81
N ASN A 428 28.65 -0.79 21.83
CA ASN A 428 29.44 -2.02 21.66
C ASN A 428 28.64 -3.23 21.17
N LYS A 429 27.31 -3.15 21.12
CA LYS A 429 26.42 -4.19 20.56
C LYS A 429 26.10 -3.94 19.08
N LEU A 430 26.46 -2.79 18.52
CA LEU A 430 26.21 -2.47 17.11
C LEU A 430 27.21 -3.19 16.22
N ASN A 431 26.76 -4.29 15.61
CA ASN A 431 27.57 -5.09 14.70
C ASN A 431 26.70 -5.74 13.60
N LYS A 432 27.35 -6.44 12.67
CA LYS A 432 26.66 -7.10 11.55
C LYS A 432 25.79 -8.28 11.99
N ASP A 433 26.12 -8.96 13.08
CA ASP A 433 25.34 -10.11 13.55
C ASP A 433 24.01 -9.65 14.15
N LEU A 434 24.01 -8.51 14.86
CA LEU A 434 22.78 -7.85 15.29
C LEU A 434 21.85 -7.55 14.09
N VAL A 435 22.39 -7.12 12.95
CA VAL A 435 21.57 -6.91 11.73
C VAL A 435 20.97 -8.23 11.25
N LYS A 436 21.74 -9.32 11.24
CA LYS A 436 21.24 -10.64 10.83
C LYS A 436 20.12 -11.12 11.75
N ASP A 437 20.26 -10.90 13.06
CA ASP A 437 19.23 -11.23 14.05
C ASP A 437 17.94 -10.46 13.78
N ILE A 438 18.05 -9.15 13.52
CA ILE A 438 16.90 -8.31 13.15
C ILE A 438 16.27 -8.77 11.83
N GLN A 439 17.07 -9.15 10.83
CA GLN A 439 16.58 -9.60 9.52
C GLN A 439 15.71 -10.86 9.62
N GLN A 440 15.88 -11.70 10.64
CA GLN A 440 14.98 -12.85 10.87
C GLN A 440 13.52 -12.43 11.10
N PHE A 441 13.27 -11.19 11.54
CA PHE A 441 11.91 -10.66 11.74
C PHE A 441 11.23 -10.23 10.43
N GLU A 442 11.94 -10.21 9.31
CA GLU A 442 11.34 -9.93 8.00
C GLU A 442 10.27 -10.97 7.62
N PRO A 443 9.26 -10.59 6.81
CA PRO A 443 9.06 -9.27 6.19
C PRO A 443 8.55 -8.21 7.18
N PHE A 444 9.08 -6.99 7.07
CA PHE A 444 8.60 -5.82 7.82
C PHE A 444 7.46 -5.10 7.09
N GLY A 445 6.54 -4.50 7.83
CA GLY A 445 5.40 -3.76 7.26
C GLY A 445 4.41 -3.36 8.35
N ILE A 446 3.18 -3.01 7.98
CA ILE A 446 2.12 -2.73 8.95
C ILE A 446 1.98 -3.92 9.91
N GLY A 447 1.83 -3.68 11.21
CA GLY A 447 1.73 -4.72 12.23
C GLY A 447 3.06 -5.43 12.59
N ASN A 448 4.11 -5.32 11.77
CA ASN A 448 5.44 -5.81 12.07
C ASN A 448 6.48 -4.80 11.57
N LEU A 449 6.54 -3.63 12.23
CA LEU A 449 7.45 -2.57 11.85
C LEU A 449 8.91 -3.02 12.05
N ARG A 450 9.82 -2.43 11.27
CA ARG A 450 11.26 -2.61 11.48
C ARG A 450 11.64 -2.02 12.85
N PRO A 451 12.36 -2.76 13.72
CA PRO A 451 12.73 -2.27 15.02
C PRO A 451 13.48 -0.94 14.97
N ILE A 452 13.10 0.00 15.83
CA ILE A 452 13.82 1.25 16.03
C ILE A 452 14.55 1.17 17.35
N PHE A 453 15.84 1.48 17.32
CA PHE A 453 16.70 1.51 18.50
C PHE A 453 17.11 2.93 18.84
N VAL A 454 17.47 3.14 20.09
CA VAL A 454 18.16 4.34 20.53
C VAL A 454 19.55 4.01 21.05
N THR A 455 20.53 4.82 20.65
CA THR A 455 21.84 4.89 21.32
C THR A 455 22.07 6.34 21.72
N LYS A 456 22.55 6.55 22.95
CA LYS A 456 22.78 7.87 23.54
C LYS A 456 24.25 8.27 23.52
N ASP A 457 24.48 9.56 23.64
CA ASP A 457 25.81 10.17 23.84
C ASP A 457 26.85 9.72 22.80
N MET A 458 26.45 9.68 21.53
CA MET A 458 27.33 9.30 20.43
C MET A 458 28.05 10.52 19.84
N LYS A 459 29.36 10.43 19.64
CA LYS A 459 30.15 11.49 19.05
C LYS A 459 30.01 11.53 17.53
N VAL A 460 29.56 12.67 17.01
CA VAL A 460 29.36 12.87 15.56
C VAL A 460 30.64 13.32 14.84
N SER A 461 30.83 12.86 13.61
CA SER A 461 31.93 13.25 12.72
C SER A 461 31.53 13.17 11.25
N ASN A 462 32.36 13.72 10.35
CA ASN A 462 32.20 13.63 8.90
C ASN A 462 30.79 14.00 8.38
N ILE A 463 30.25 15.12 8.88
CA ILE A 463 28.91 15.60 8.56
C ILE A 463 28.91 16.21 7.16
N ARG A 464 27.99 15.75 6.31
CA ARG A 464 27.78 16.26 4.95
C ARG A 464 26.36 16.04 4.48
N THR A 465 25.95 16.72 3.42
CA THR A 465 24.69 16.43 2.73
C THR A 465 24.91 15.54 1.51
N VAL A 466 23.88 14.76 1.14
CA VAL A 466 23.81 13.98 -0.10
C VAL A 466 22.45 14.15 -0.77
N GLY A 467 22.33 13.75 -2.05
CA GLY A 467 21.08 13.88 -2.80
C GLY A 467 20.67 15.35 -3.02
N ASN A 468 21.59 16.17 -3.52
CA ASN A 468 21.39 17.61 -3.75
C ASN A 468 20.96 18.37 -2.49
N GLY A 469 21.62 18.12 -1.36
CA GLY A 469 21.30 18.80 -0.10
C GLY A 469 20.12 18.21 0.67
N LYS A 470 19.38 17.25 0.11
CA LYS A 470 18.12 16.74 0.70
C LYS A 470 18.33 15.83 1.91
N HIS A 471 19.45 15.13 1.98
CA HIS A 471 19.69 14.11 3.01
C HIS A 471 20.95 14.43 3.79
N LEU A 472 20.98 14.07 5.07
CA LEU A 472 22.16 14.20 5.91
C LEU A 472 22.90 12.86 5.95
N LYS A 473 24.21 12.91 5.76
CA LYS A 473 25.10 11.76 5.93
C LYS A 473 26.23 12.14 6.85
N PHE A 474 26.50 11.31 7.85
CA PHE A 474 27.52 11.56 8.86
C PHE A 474 28.05 10.24 9.40
N LYS A 475 29.00 10.32 10.33
CA LYS A 475 29.47 9.20 11.12
C LYS A 475 29.21 9.44 12.59
N VAL A 476 28.92 8.37 13.31
CA VAL A 476 28.88 8.35 14.78
C VAL A 476 29.73 7.21 15.27
N GLU A 477 30.73 7.52 16.11
CA GLU A 477 31.64 6.50 16.64
C GLU A 477 32.27 5.62 15.53
N GLY A 478 32.57 6.24 14.38
CA GLY A 478 33.12 5.57 13.19
C GLY A 478 32.10 4.85 12.29
N ILE A 479 30.85 4.65 12.74
CA ILE A 479 29.77 3.98 12.00
C ILE A 479 29.07 4.99 11.07
N ASP A 480 28.77 4.59 9.83
CA ASP A 480 28.02 5.43 8.89
C ASP A 480 26.57 5.63 9.35
N ALA A 481 26.06 6.85 9.25
CA ALA A 481 24.66 7.19 9.50
C ALA A 481 24.09 8.00 8.33
N ILE A 482 22.84 7.71 7.96
CA ILE A 482 22.10 8.46 6.94
C ILE A 482 20.71 8.82 7.45
N ALA A 483 20.37 10.10 7.36
CA ALA A 483 19.07 10.65 7.73
C ALA A 483 18.39 11.23 6.48
N PHE A 484 17.36 10.54 6.00
CA PHE A 484 16.61 10.97 4.83
C PHE A 484 15.73 12.18 5.17
N ASN A 485 15.64 13.11 4.22
CA ASN A 485 14.93 14.39 4.34
C ASN A 485 15.36 15.29 5.52
N MET A 486 16.57 15.11 6.06
CA MET A 486 17.09 15.90 7.18
C MET A 486 18.32 16.74 6.78
N GLY A 487 18.45 17.12 5.51
CA GLY A 487 19.65 17.84 5.03
C GLY A 487 19.93 19.16 5.75
N GLU A 488 18.89 19.87 6.19
CA GLU A 488 18.97 21.14 6.92
C GLU A 488 19.72 21.04 8.26
N TRP A 489 19.75 19.84 8.86
CA TRP A 489 20.46 19.57 10.13
C TRP A 489 21.98 19.74 10.02
N ILE A 490 22.54 19.86 8.81
CA ILE A 490 23.97 20.18 8.64
C ILE A 490 24.36 21.49 9.33
N THR A 491 23.41 22.43 9.46
CA THR A 491 23.64 23.71 10.14
C THR A 491 23.55 23.61 11.67
N LEU A 492 22.95 22.53 12.18
CA LEU A 492 22.70 22.32 13.61
C LEU A 492 23.76 21.42 14.27
N LEU A 493 24.30 20.46 13.52
CA LEU A 493 25.29 19.51 14.02
C LEU A 493 26.72 20.05 13.86
N LYS A 494 27.53 19.89 14.89
CA LYS A 494 28.96 20.21 14.90
C LYS A 494 29.78 18.94 15.08
N ALA A 495 30.97 18.89 14.48
CA ALA A 495 31.89 17.79 14.73
C ALA A 495 32.20 17.67 16.23
N ASP A 496 32.40 16.44 16.70
CA ASP A 496 32.67 16.10 18.10
C ASP A 496 31.52 16.36 19.10
N GLN A 497 30.36 16.82 18.62
CA GLN A 497 29.15 16.98 19.43
C GLN A 497 28.56 15.61 19.82
N LEU A 498 28.03 15.53 21.03
CA LEU A 498 27.27 14.37 21.50
C LEU A 498 25.82 14.48 21.03
N ILE A 499 25.32 13.38 20.46
CA ILE A 499 23.94 13.26 20.03
C ILE A 499 23.36 11.92 20.48
N ASN A 500 22.06 11.91 20.75
CA ASN A 500 21.28 10.69 20.82
C ASN A 500 20.67 10.43 19.45
N LEU A 501 20.66 9.16 19.02
CA LEU A 501 20.07 8.77 17.74
C LEU A 501 18.99 7.73 17.94
N ALA A 502 17.82 7.98 17.33
CA ALA A 502 16.83 6.95 17.05
C ALA A 502 17.01 6.46 15.60
N TYR A 503 17.20 5.16 15.39
CA TYR A 503 17.54 4.60 14.08
C TYR A 503 17.11 3.14 13.95
N TYR A 504 17.13 2.62 12.71
CA TYR A 504 17.22 1.18 12.49
C TYR A 504 18.56 0.83 11.84
N LEU A 505 19.03 -0.38 12.13
CA LEU A 505 20.34 -0.87 11.69
C LEU A 505 20.21 -1.61 10.35
N GLU A 506 21.17 -1.44 9.45
CA GLU A 506 21.24 -2.21 8.21
C GLU A 506 22.68 -2.45 7.75
N ILE A 507 22.83 -3.42 6.83
CA ILE A 507 24.07 -3.63 6.09
C ILE A 507 23.92 -2.91 4.74
N ASN A 508 24.70 -1.86 4.56
CA ASN A 508 24.81 -1.19 3.27
C ASN A 508 25.80 -1.96 2.38
N ARG A 509 25.35 -2.37 1.19
CA ARG A 509 26.14 -3.06 0.18
C ARG A 509 26.48 -2.12 -0.95
N PHE A 510 27.71 -1.63 -1.00
CA PHE A 510 28.16 -0.68 -2.02
C PHE A 510 29.55 -1.07 -2.53
N ASN A 511 29.73 -1.15 -3.85
CA ASN A 511 30.98 -1.57 -4.51
C ASN A 511 31.57 -2.89 -3.96
N GLY A 512 30.71 -3.87 -3.66
CA GLY A 512 31.14 -5.15 -3.10
C GLY A 512 31.56 -5.13 -1.62
N LEU A 513 31.54 -3.96 -0.97
CA LEU A 513 31.79 -3.81 0.46
C LEU A 513 30.49 -3.80 1.25
N GLU A 514 30.48 -4.54 2.35
CA GLU A 514 29.39 -4.54 3.32
C GLU A 514 29.79 -3.72 4.54
N ASN A 515 29.09 -2.60 4.75
CA ASN A 515 29.33 -1.72 5.89
C ASN A 515 28.07 -1.64 6.77
N LEU A 516 28.28 -1.56 8.08
CA LEU A 516 27.20 -1.26 9.01
C LEU A 516 26.74 0.18 8.81
N GLN A 517 25.45 0.41 8.74
CA GLN A 517 24.87 1.75 8.59
C GLN A 517 23.66 1.94 9.51
N LEU A 518 23.57 3.11 10.12
CA LEU A 518 22.41 3.57 10.87
C LEU A 518 21.50 4.36 9.92
N LYS A 519 20.26 3.88 9.70
CA LYS A 519 19.23 4.69 9.04
C LYS A 519 18.45 5.45 10.09
N VAL A 520 18.77 6.73 10.20
CA VAL A 520 18.31 7.64 11.25
C VAL A 520 16.85 8.00 11.04
N LYS A 521 16.08 7.97 12.14
CA LYS A 521 14.68 8.37 12.22
C LYS A 521 14.49 9.69 12.95
N ASP A 522 15.31 9.97 13.96
CA ASP A 522 15.32 11.24 14.68
C ASP A 522 16.67 11.45 15.36
N ILE A 523 17.02 12.72 15.59
CA ILE A 523 18.28 13.15 16.21
C ILE A 523 17.91 14.04 17.41
N GLN A 524 18.53 13.80 18.56
CA GLN A 524 18.48 14.72 19.69
C GLN A 524 19.89 15.18 20.01
N ILE A 525 20.10 16.49 20.00
CA ILE A 525 21.35 17.10 20.48
C ILE A 525 21.35 17.02 22.00
N VAL A 526 22.49 16.61 22.57
CA VAL A 526 22.73 16.58 24.03
C VAL A 526 23.22 17.93 24.52
#